data_AF-A0A285H2U0-F1
#
_entry.id   AF-A0A285H2U0-F1
#
_cell.length_a   1.000
_cell.length_b   1.000
_cell.length_c   1.000
_cell.angle_alpha   90.00
_cell.angle_beta   90.00
_cell.angle_gamma   90.00
#
_symmetry.space_group_name_H-M   'P 1'
#
loop_
_entity.id
_entity.type
_entity.pdbx_description
1 polymer ?
#
loop_
_entity_poly.entity_id
_entity_poly.type
_entity_poly.pdbx_seq_one_letter_code
_entity_poly.pdbx_strand_id
1 'polypeptide(L)'
;MYALLNHQRLTINQLAKRCKVSSRTVRNDLKKLEKKLNELGIILHKKRGVGVWIESKNDKLMWLKESISKKVNFKNNFSPSDRREEIIKILFQKKSYTCKLLAEKLYVSRSTINKDLIEIKKWLRNYNLILENNQQSGLKIEGEERYLRGAIVELLFKLMDQEDLEEISRLLRDNHSINPKDYDILKDFSAKVDLKKIKEIVQSKEVKEKFLFTENSNLALIFYISVSIKRIKQGKEIKLLAEDTLRLKRLKLFKLAKTIGKKAEEELEIPISEDELCWAFIHFLCANIYDDKTLTTKEEILRSLNKTILQISRSFINLVEDELGIKLEKDTDLFLDLILYIRHLYNHFRYQVPKMIVNDLDNIIINKIKENNPKIIKLSKMIIDIFNEYQIKIISQRDIDYIAVLLLSAFEKYTKKIKVIIINNEAFIINELMVSRLIASISNLEIVDYISNQELNHNKTKNADLIITSNQRVTLPEAIVINPLVKQQDIQLIRNRISLLSKEKAL
;
A
#
# COMPACT_ATOMS: atom_id res chain seq x y z
N MET A 1 -33.66 8.19 -3.68
CA MET A 1 -33.62 9.38 -2.80
C MET A 1 -32.37 10.22 -3.07
N TYR A 2 -31.16 9.68 -2.87
CA TYR A 2 -29.90 10.40 -3.17
C TYR A 2 -29.84 11.02 -4.58
N ALA A 3 -30.19 10.27 -5.62
CA ALA A 3 -30.23 10.77 -7.00
C ALA A 3 -31.17 11.99 -7.17
N LEU A 4 -32.21 12.13 -6.35
CA LEU A 4 -33.16 13.25 -6.41
C LEU A 4 -32.70 14.45 -5.56
N LEU A 5 -31.76 14.26 -4.63
CA LEU A 5 -31.25 15.34 -3.76
C LEU A 5 -30.15 16.18 -4.42
N ASN A 6 -29.39 15.56 -5.33
CA ASN A 6 -28.23 16.19 -5.98
C ASN A 6 -28.55 16.74 -7.38
N HIS A 7 -29.77 16.55 -7.87
CA HIS A 7 -30.16 16.96 -9.21
C HIS A 7 -31.54 17.61 -9.16
N GLN A 8 -31.69 18.74 -9.85
CA GLN A 8 -32.93 19.50 -9.83
C GLN A 8 -34.10 18.70 -10.42
N ARG A 9 -33.90 17.95 -11.51
CA ARG A 9 -34.96 17.13 -12.16
C ARG A 9 -34.35 15.94 -12.91
N LEU A 10 -34.95 14.75 -12.77
CA LEU A 10 -34.50 13.54 -13.47
C LEU A 10 -35.64 12.75 -14.10
N THR A 11 -35.46 12.30 -15.33
CA THR A 11 -36.41 11.37 -15.97
C THR A 11 -36.34 9.97 -15.35
N ILE A 12 -37.40 9.18 -15.53
CA ILE A 12 -37.43 7.77 -15.08
C ILE A 12 -36.29 6.98 -15.73
N ASN A 13 -35.95 7.25 -16.99
CA ASN A 13 -34.87 6.56 -17.69
C ASN A 13 -33.49 6.96 -17.15
N GLN A 14 -33.28 8.23 -16.80
CA GLN A 14 -32.04 8.66 -16.14
C GLN A 14 -31.89 8.03 -14.75
N LEU A 15 -32.99 7.97 -13.98
CA LEU A 15 -33.01 7.26 -12.70
C LEU A 15 -32.73 5.76 -12.87
N ALA A 16 -33.32 5.12 -13.88
CA ALA A 16 -33.09 3.71 -14.20
C ALA A 16 -31.62 3.44 -14.54
N LYS A 17 -31.03 4.29 -15.40
CA LYS A 17 -29.61 4.19 -15.80
C LYS A 17 -28.66 4.38 -14.61
N ARG A 18 -28.92 5.40 -13.77
CA ARG A 18 -28.07 5.69 -12.59
C ARG A 18 -28.17 4.63 -11.52
N CYS A 19 -29.38 4.14 -11.26
CA CYS A 19 -29.62 3.09 -10.27
C CYS A 19 -29.36 1.68 -10.82
N LYS A 20 -29.02 1.53 -12.12
CA LYS A 20 -28.83 0.26 -12.82
C LYS A 20 -30.00 -0.73 -12.65
N VAL A 21 -31.23 -0.22 -12.73
CA VAL A 21 -32.47 -1.01 -12.61
C VAL A 21 -33.45 -0.70 -13.74
N SER A 22 -34.51 -1.50 -13.89
CA SER A 22 -35.54 -1.25 -14.90
C SER A 22 -36.39 -0.01 -14.57
N SER A 23 -36.94 0.65 -15.60
CA SER A 23 -37.90 1.75 -15.41
C SER A 23 -39.16 1.33 -14.63
N ARG A 24 -39.52 0.03 -14.67
CA ARG A 24 -40.61 -0.54 -13.85
C ARG A 24 -40.24 -0.53 -12.36
N THR A 25 -39.01 -0.92 -12.02
CA THR A 25 -38.48 -0.89 -10.66
C THR A 25 -38.46 0.54 -10.13
N VAL A 26 -37.97 1.51 -10.92
CA VAL A 26 -37.96 2.93 -10.54
C VAL A 26 -39.36 3.44 -10.19
N ARG A 27 -40.39 3.10 -10.99
CA ARG A 27 -41.77 3.53 -10.70
C ARG A 27 -42.30 2.96 -9.38
N ASN A 28 -42.01 1.69 -9.09
CA ASN A 28 -42.42 1.05 -7.84
C ASN A 28 -41.71 1.66 -6.64
N ASP A 29 -40.42 1.95 -6.76
CA ASP A 29 -39.64 2.56 -5.69
C ASP A 29 -40.05 4.01 -5.46
N LEU A 30 -40.37 4.77 -6.51
CA LEU A 30 -40.89 6.13 -6.39
C LEU A 30 -42.23 6.17 -5.64
N LYS A 31 -43.12 5.18 -5.81
CA LYS A 31 -44.37 5.07 -5.03
C LYS A 31 -44.09 4.85 -3.53
N LYS A 32 -43.16 3.95 -3.21
CA LYS A 32 -42.76 3.70 -1.81
C LYS A 32 -42.07 4.91 -1.19
N LEU A 33 -41.25 5.59 -1.99
CA LEU A 33 -40.48 6.77 -1.57
C LEU A 33 -41.39 7.96 -1.28
N GLU A 34 -42.39 8.20 -2.13
CA GLU A 34 -43.38 9.26 -1.99
C GLU A 34 -44.11 9.18 -0.64
N LYS A 35 -44.52 7.98 -0.20
CA LYS A 35 -45.13 7.80 1.13
C LYS A 35 -44.22 8.28 2.27
N LYS A 36 -42.95 7.86 2.26
CA LYS A 36 -41.96 8.23 3.28
C LYS A 36 -41.58 9.72 3.24
N LEU A 37 -41.55 10.32 2.05
CA LEU A 37 -41.25 11.75 1.90
C LEU A 37 -42.39 12.61 2.41
N ASN A 38 -43.65 12.20 2.16
CA ASN A 38 -44.82 12.90 2.67
C ASN A 38 -44.85 12.91 4.21
N GLU A 39 -44.47 11.81 4.88
CA GLU A 39 -44.32 11.74 6.34
C GLU A 39 -43.32 12.78 6.88
N LEU A 40 -42.33 13.19 6.07
CA LEU A 40 -41.33 14.19 6.41
C LEU A 40 -41.74 15.62 5.99
N GLY A 41 -42.87 15.79 5.30
CA GLY A 41 -43.29 17.07 4.72
C GLY A 41 -42.50 17.47 3.47
N ILE A 42 -42.02 16.47 2.71
CA ILE A 42 -41.34 16.65 1.43
C ILE A 42 -42.24 16.09 0.33
N ILE A 43 -42.48 16.89 -0.70
CA ILE A 43 -43.35 16.53 -1.82
C ILE A 43 -42.49 15.98 -2.95
N LEU A 44 -42.89 14.82 -3.49
CA LEU A 44 -42.27 14.24 -4.67
C LEU A 44 -43.13 14.55 -5.89
N HIS A 45 -42.58 15.31 -6.83
CA HIS A 45 -43.25 15.70 -8.07
C HIS A 45 -42.89 14.75 -9.20
N LYS A 46 -43.89 14.40 -10.02
CA LYS A 46 -43.72 13.59 -11.24
C LYS A 46 -44.44 14.31 -12.38
N LYS A 47 -43.69 14.83 -13.35
CA LYS A 47 -44.27 15.47 -14.54
C LYS A 47 -43.71 14.84 -15.80
N ARG A 48 -44.61 14.33 -16.66
CA ARG A 48 -44.24 13.74 -17.96
C ARG A 48 -43.52 14.79 -18.81
N GLY A 49 -42.41 14.40 -19.45
CA GLY A 49 -41.56 15.31 -20.25
C GLY A 49 -40.60 16.18 -19.44
N VAL A 50 -40.84 16.39 -18.14
CA VAL A 50 -40.02 17.27 -17.28
C VAL A 50 -39.18 16.47 -16.27
N GLY A 51 -39.68 15.33 -15.82
CA GLY A 51 -38.98 14.41 -14.92
C GLY A 51 -39.59 14.34 -13.52
N VAL A 52 -38.77 13.90 -12.58
CA VAL A 52 -39.08 13.65 -11.18
C VAL A 52 -38.13 14.47 -10.32
N TRP A 53 -38.67 15.17 -9.33
CA TRP A 53 -37.91 15.95 -8.35
C TRP A 53 -38.61 15.94 -7.00
N ILE A 54 -37.91 16.42 -5.98
CA ILE A 54 -38.45 16.58 -4.62
C ILE A 54 -38.35 18.04 -4.21
N GLU A 55 -39.33 18.49 -3.44
CA GLU A 55 -39.45 19.87 -2.98
C GLU A 55 -39.94 19.88 -1.53
N SER A 56 -39.48 20.84 -0.74
CA SER A 56 -39.97 21.03 0.63
C SER A 56 -40.16 22.52 0.90
N LYS A 57 -41.19 22.84 1.67
CA LYS A 57 -41.51 24.22 2.06
C LYS A 57 -40.57 24.79 3.14
N ASN A 58 -39.78 23.95 3.80
CA ASN A 58 -38.86 24.33 4.89
C ASN A 58 -37.43 23.82 4.60
N ASP A 59 -36.43 24.21 5.41
CA ASP A 59 -35.03 23.73 5.35
C ASP A 59 -34.82 22.23 5.63
N LYS A 60 -35.92 21.46 5.68
CA LYS A 60 -35.90 20.01 5.82
C LYS A 60 -35.17 19.29 4.69
N LEU A 61 -35.05 19.89 3.50
CA LEU A 61 -34.20 19.34 2.45
C LEU A 61 -32.72 19.37 2.84
N MET A 62 -32.27 20.42 3.54
CA MET A 62 -30.90 20.52 4.04
C MET A 62 -30.68 19.54 5.18
N TRP A 63 -31.60 19.46 6.13
CA TRP A 63 -31.59 18.41 7.16
C TRP A 63 -31.62 17.00 6.59
N LEU A 64 -32.38 16.74 5.52
CA LEU A 64 -32.42 15.42 4.88
C LEU A 64 -31.11 15.14 4.14
N LYS A 65 -30.52 16.14 3.46
CA LYS A 65 -29.19 16.03 2.85
C LYS A 65 -28.14 15.71 3.90
N GLU A 66 -28.16 16.39 5.04
CA GLU A 66 -27.24 16.18 6.16
C GLU A 66 -27.50 14.87 6.91
N SER A 67 -28.76 14.49 7.10
CA SER A 67 -29.12 13.25 7.80
C SER A 67 -28.84 12.05 6.94
N ILE A 68 -29.01 12.18 5.62
CA ILE A 68 -28.51 11.21 4.67
C ILE A 68 -26.98 11.27 4.75
N SER A 69 -26.27 12.36 4.48
CA SER A 69 -24.80 12.34 4.53
C SER A 69 -24.19 11.84 5.85
N LYS A 70 -24.82 12.09 7.02
CA LYS A 70 -24.38 11.62 8.35
C LYS A 70 -24.78 10.18 8.68
N LYS A 71 -25.97 9.70 8.30
CA LYS A 71 -26.37 8.27 8.50
C LYS A 71 -25.97 7.37 7.34
N VAL A 72 -25.58 7.98 6.24
CA VAL A 72 -25.36 7.39 4.93
C VAL A 72 -23.97 7.87 4.53
N ASN A 73 -22.96 7.24 5.11
CA ASN A 73 -21.63 7.07 4.51
C ASN A 73 -21.74 6.24 3.20
N PHE A 74 -22.66 6.61 2.29
CA PHE A 74 -22.71 6.13 0.89
C PHE A 74 -21.72 6.92 0.04
N LYS A 75 -20.52 7.23 0.56
CA LYS A 75 -19.45 7.58 -0.38
C LYS A 75 -19.08 6.35 -1.25
N ASN A 76 -19.24 5.10 -0.75
CA ASN A 76 -18.73 3.94 -1.50
C ASN A 76 -19.72 2.75 -1.74
N ASN A 77 -20.83 2.54 -1.03
CA ASN A 77 -21.51 1.22 -1.01
C ASN A 77 -22.29 0.70 -2.26
N PHE A 78 -22.01 1.17 -3.48
CA PHE A 78 -22.62 0.61 -4.70
C PHE A 78 -21.70 -0.30 -5.53
N SER A 79 -20.37 -0.24 -5.35
CA SER A 79 -19.54 -1.17 -6.09
C SER A 79 -19.64 -2.58 -5.50
N PRO A 80 -19.45 -3.64 -6.32
CA PRO A 80 -19.28 -4.99 -5.78
C PRO A 80 -18.14 -5.09 -4.76
N SER A 81 -17.11 -4.24 -4.82
CA SER A 81 -16.02 -4.25 -3.82
C SER A 81 -16.51 -3.80 -2.46
N ASP A 82 -17.11 -2.62 -2.38
CA ASP A 82 -17.56 -2.02 -1.12
C ASP A 82 -18.61 -2.89 -0.44
N ARG A 83 -19.51 -3.48 -1.25
CA ARG A 83 -20.50 -4.43 -0.74
C ARG A 83 -19.85 -5.70 -0.18
N ARG A 84 -18.80 -6.23 -0.81
CA ARG A 84 -18.06 -7.40 -0.30
C ARG A 84 -17.36 -7.07 1.02
N GLU A 85 -16.74 -5.89 1.11
CA GLU A 85 -16.07 -5.42 2.32
C GLU A 85 -17.05 -5.25 3.48
N GLU A 86 -18.23 -4.68 3.23
CA GLU A 86 -19.29 -4.57 4.24
C GLU A 86 -19.82 -5.96 4.68
N ILE A 87 -19.97 -6.92 3.76
CA ILE A 87 -20.33 -8.30 4.11
C ILE A 87 -19.24 -8.92 5.01
N ILE A 88 -17.97 -8.80 4.63
CA ILE A 88 -16.84 -9.34 5.42
C ILE A 88 -16.83 -8.69 6.81
N LYS A 89 -17.02 -7.37 6.89
CA LYS A 89 -17.11 -6.62 8.14
C LYS A 89 -18.20 -7.15 9.07
N ILE A 90 -19.40 -7.40 8.54
CA ILE A 90 -20.51 -8.00 9.30
C ILE A 90 -20.14 -9.41 9.81
N LEU A 91 -19.53 -10.23 8.95
CA LEU A 91 -19.21 -11.63 9.27
C LEU A 91 -18.11 -11.77 10.33
N PHE A 92 -17.14 -10.86 10.39
CA PHE A 92 -16.13 -10.86 11.46
C PHE A 92 -16.69 -10.43 12.83
N GLN A 93 -17.76 -9.63 12.85
CA GLN A 93 -18.37 -9.15 14.10
C GLN A 93 -19.40 -10.10 14.69
N LYS A 94 -20.11 -10.86 13.84
CA LYS A 94 -21.27 -11.65 14.25
C LYS A 94 -20.92 -13.14 14.25
N LYS A 95 -21.44 -13.87 15.25
CA LYS A 95 -21.24 -15.33 15.34
C LYS A 95 -21.79 -16.05 14.11
N SER A 96 -22.87 -15.54 13.52
CA SER A 96 -23.37 -15.98 12.22
C SER A 96 -24.36 -14.99 11.60
N TYR A 97 -24.57 -15.08 10.28
CA TYR A 97 -25.48 -14.21 9.55
C TYR A 97 -26.09 -14.94 8.33
N THR A 98 -27.38 -14.78 8.03
CA THR A 98 -27.98 -15.47 6.88
C THR A 98 -27.86 -14.66 5.60
N CYS A 99 -27.81 -15.32 4.43
CA CYS A 99 -27.86 -14.62 3.14
C CYS A 99 -29.12 -13.75 3.00
N LYS A 100 -30.23 -14.14 3.64
CA LYS A 100 -31.46 -13.34 3.69
C LYS A 100 -31.22 -12.02 4.41
N LEU A 101 -30.63 -12.05 5.60
CA LEU A 101 -30.35 -10.84 6.37
C LEU A 101 -29.31 -9.96 5.66
N LEU A 102 -28.29 -10.53 5.00
CA LEU A 102 -27.33 -9.74 4.20
C LEU A 102 -28.04 -9.02 3.06
N ALA A 103 -28.90 -9.73 2.33
CA ALA A 103 -29.67 -9.19 1.22
C ALA A 103 -30.59 -8.03 1.67
N GLU A 104 -31.26 -8.21 2.81
CA GLU A 104 -32.12 -7.18 3.41
C GLU A 104 -31.31 -5.96 3.88
N LYS A 105 -30.19 -6.18 4.58
CA LYS A 105 -29.34 -5.11 5.11
C LYS A 105 -28.67 -4.29 4.00
N LEU A 106 -28.26 -4.93 2.92
CA LEU A 106 -27.54 -4.31 1.80
C LEU A 106 -28.46 -3.90 0.65
N TYR A 107 -29.78 -4.11 0.78
CA TYR A 107 -30.78 -3.81 -0.24
C TYR A 107 -30.48 -4.43 -1.62
N VAL A 108 -30.03 -5.69 -1.64
CA VAL A 108 -29.73 -6.45 -2.87
C VAL A 108 -30.47 -7.79 -2.88
N SER A 109 -30.48 -8.49 -4.02
CA SER A 109 -31.04 -9.85 -4.09
C SER A 109 -30.12 -10.87 -3.42
N ARG A 110 -30.69 -12.00 -2.98
CA ARG A 110 -29.92 -13.16 -2.52
C ARG A 110 -28.94 -13.68 -3.58
N SER A 111 -29.31 -13.57 -4.86
CA SER A 111 -28.42 -13.96 -5.97
C SER A 111 -27.19 -13.07 -6.06
N THR A 112 -27.31 -11.77 -5.79
CA THR A 112 -26.16 -10.86 -5.70
C THR A 112 -25.26 -11.22 -4.53
N ILE A 113 -25.83 -11.46 -3.34
CA ILE A 113 -25.06 -11.93 -2.17
C ILE A 113 -24.30 -13.21 -2.50
N ASN A 114 -24.94 -14.21 -3.10
CA ASN A 114 -24.28 -15.46 -3.45
C ASN A 114 -23.08 -15.26 -4.41
N LYS A 115 -23.16 -14.32 -5.35
CA LYS A 115 -22.02 -13.97 -6.22
C LYS A 115 -20.90 -13.30 -5.41
N ASP A 116 -21.23 -12.40 -4.51
CA ASP A 116 -20.25 -11.74 -3.64
C ASP A 116 -19.54 -12.75 -2.72
N LEU A 117 -20.27 -13.75 -2.20
CA LEU A 117 -19.72 -14.80 -1.34
C LEU A 117 -18.66 -15.67 -2.05
N ILE A 118 -18.71 -15.82 -3.37
CA ILE A 118 -17.67 -16.54 -4.13
C ILE A 118 -16.32 -15.82 -4.00
N GLU A 119 -16.33 -14.49 -4.17
CA GLU A 119 -15.14 -13.66 -4.09
C GLU A 119 -14.66 -13.49 -2.65
N ILE A 120 -15.59 -13.40 -1.70
CA ILE A 120 -15.27 -13.38 -0.26
C ILE A 120 -14.59 -14.68 0.17
N LYS A 121 -15.07 -15.84 -0.31
CA LYS A 121 -14.41 -17.14 -0.06
C LYS A 121 -12.98 -17.18 -0.61
N LYS A 122 -12.72 -16.60 -1.78
CA LYS A 122 -11.36 -16.50 -2.34
C LYS A 122 -10.48 -15.64 -1.45
N TRP A 123 -10.97 -14.48 -1.01
CA TRP A 123 -10.21 -13.58 -0.13
C TRP A 123 -9.89 -14.25 1.22
N LEU A 124 -10.86 -14.92 1.86
CA LEU A 124 -10.66 -15.63 3.13
C LEU A 124 -9.62 -16.76 3.03
N ARG A 125 -9.57 -17.47 1.91
CA ARG A 125 -8.58 -18.53 1.68
C ARG A 125 -7.14 -18.05 1.70
N ASN A 126 -6.89 -16.78 1.37
CA ASN A 126 -5.54 -16.19 1.46
C ASN A 126 -5.00 -16.15 2.90
N TYR A 127 -5.88 -16.30 3.90
CA TYR A 127 -5.54 -16.37 5.32
C TYR A 127 -5.84 -17.76 5.91
N ASN A 128 -6.00 -18.80 5.11
CA ASN A 128 -6.43 -20.11 5.62
C ASN A 128 -7.76 -20.07 6.40
N LEU A 129 -8.65 -19.12 6.06
CA LEU A 129 -9.99 -19.00 6.64
C LEU A 129 -11.02 -19.60 5.68
N ILE A 130 -12.07 -20.18 6.26
CA ILE A 130 -13.15 -20.82 5.54
C ILE A 130 -14.46 -20.10 5.87
N LEU A 131 -15.29 -19.86 4.85
CA LEU A 131 -16.65 -19.41 5.06
C LEU A 131 -17.60 -20.61 5.02
N GLU A 132 -18.02 -21.06 6.20
CA GLU A 132 -19.04 -22.08 6.33
C GLU A 132 -20.42 -21.49 6.08
N ASN A 133 -21.29 -22.30 5.46
CA ASN A 133 -22.69 -21.97 5.24
C ASN A 133 -23.54 -23.11 5.78
N ASN A 134 -23.98 -22.97 7.02
CA ASN A 134 -24.86 -23.95 7.64
C ASN A 134 -26.32 -23.47 7.49
N GLN A 135 -27.20 -24.36 7.05
CA GLN A 135 -28.61 -24.04 6.80
C GLN A 135 -29.35 -23.56 8.07
N GLN A 136 -28.93 -24.01 9.25
CA GLN A 136 -29.54 -23.68 10.53
C GLN A 136 -28.89 -22.46 11.20
N SER A 137 -27.56 -22.33 11.16
CA SER A 137 -26.85 -21.24 11.84
C SER A 137 -26.50 -20.06 10.94
N GLY A 138 -26.54 -20.19 9.61
CA GLY A 138 -26.14 -19.17 8.64
C GLY A 138 -24.66 -19.22 8.26
N LEU A 139 -24.16 -18.12 7.71
CA LEU A 139 -22.78 -17.91 7.29
C LEU A 139 -21.89 -17.62 8.49
N LYS A 140 -20.72 -18.27 8.55
CA LYS A 140 -19.73 -18.08 9.61
C LYS A 140 -18.31 -18.23 9.07
N ILE A 141 -17.40 -17.36 9.54
CA ILE A 141 -15.97 -17.47 9.25
C ILE A 141 -15.33 -18.38 10.30
N GLU A 142 -14.62 -19.41 9.84
CA GLU A 142 -13.90 -20.38 10.64
C GLU A 142 -12.41 -20.41 10.27
N GLY A 143 -11.58 -20.73 11.25
CA GLY A 143 -10.13 -20.87 11.11
C GLY A 143 -9.40 -20.50 12.39
N GLU A 144 -8.07 -20.59 12.37
CA GLU A 144 -7.28 -20.26 13.55
C GLU A 144 -7.34 -18.76 13.88
N GLU A 145 -7.37 -18.45 15.17
CA GLU A 145 -7.54 -17.08 15.68
C GLU A 145 -6.45 -16.12 15.15
N ARG A 146 -5.21 -16.61 15.00
CA ARG A 146 -4.10 -15.83 14.46
C ARG A 146 -4.36 -15.30 13.04
N TYR A 147 -4.97 -16.13 12.19
CA TYR A 147 -5.29 -15.76 10.81
C TYR A 147 -6.50 -14.84 10.74
N LEU A 148 -7.50 -15.10 11.61
CA LEU A 148 -8.68 -14.26 11.74
C LEU A 148 -8.29 -12.83 12.12
N ARG A 149 -7.38 -12.66 13.09
CA ARG A 149 -6.87 -11.34 13.49
C ARG A 149 -6.08 -10.66 12.37
N GLY A 150 -5.21 -11.39 11.67
CA GLY A 150 -4.48 -10.87 10.52
C GLY A 150 -5.41 -10.35 9.42
N ALA A 151 -6.45 -11.12 9.09
CA ALA A 151 -7.46 -10.74 8.10
C ALA A 151 -8.28 -9.51 8.52
N ILE A 152 -8.61 -9.38 9.82
CA ILE A 152 -9.28 -8.18 10.36
C ILE A 152 -8.40 -6.94 10.20
N VAL A 153 -7.10 -7.04 10.52
CA VAL A 153 -6.18 -5.89 10.40
C VAL A 153 -6.02 -5.47 8.95
N GLU A 154 -5.88 -6.42 8.02
CA GLU A 154 -5.81 -6.05 6.60
C GLU A 154 -7.12 -5.42 6.11
N LEU A 155 -8.28 -5.92 6.56
CA LEU A 155 -9.56 -5.30 6.26
C LEU A 155 -9.64 -3.87 6.80
N LEU A 156 -9.10 -3.59 7.99
CA LEU A 156 -9.02 -2.22 8.53
C LEU A 156 -8.23 -1.29 7.60
N PHE A 157 -7.04 -1.70 7.17
CA PHE A 157 -6.23 -0.93 6.22
C PHE A 157 -6.90 -0.75 4.86
N LYS A 158 -7.70 -1.73 4.43
CA LYS A 158 -8.43 -1.64 3.16
C LYS A 158 -9.63 -0.69 3.23
N LEU A 159 -10.30 -0.64 4.39
CA LEU A 159 -11.46 0.21 4.62
C LEU A 159 -11.09 1.67 4.89
N MET A 160 -9.89 1.92 5.40
CA MET A 160 -9.33 3.26 5.59
C MET A 160 -8.73 3.76 4.29
N ASP A 161 -9.04 5.00 3.92
CA ASP A 161 -8.28 5.66 2.85
C ASP A 161 -6.94 6.21 3.38
N GLN A 162 -6.14 6.80 2.49
CA GLN A 162 -4.85 7.38 2.90
C GLN A 162 -5.03 8.55 3.86
N GLU A 163 -6.10 9.35 3.71
CA GLU A 163 -6.38 10.50 4.58
C GLU A 163 -6.69 10.03 6.01
N ASP A 164 -7.51 8.97 6.15
CA ASP A 164 -7.82 8.33 7.44
C ASP A 164 -6.54 7.85 8.15
N LEU A 165 -5.66 7.15 7.42
CA LEU A 165 -4.42 6.61 7.96
C LEU A 165 -3.44 7.73 8.37
N GLU A 166 -3.31 8.77 7.54
CA GLU A 166 -2.48 9.93 7.83
C GLU A 166 -3.00 10.73 9.03
N GLU A 167 -4.32 10.90 9.15
CA GLU A 167 -4.94 11.53 10.32
C GLU A 167 -4.62 10.74 11.60
N ILE A 168 -4.91 9.44 11.63
CA ILE A 168 -4.63 8.60 12.79
C ILE A 168 -3.14 8.65 13.14
N SER A 169 -2.27 8.58 12.13
CA SER A 169 -0.83 8.64 12.34
C SER A 169 -0.38 9.96 12.95
N ARG A 170 -0.88 11.09 12.43
CA ARG A 170 -0.61 12.44 12.95
C ARG A 170 -1.09 12.58 14.39
N LEU A 171 -2.32 12.18 14.68
CA LEU A 171 -2.87 12.23 16.04
C LEU A 171 -2.06 11.39 17.02
N LEU A 172 -1.65 10.18 16.62
CA LEU A 172 -0.77 9.35 17.41
C LEU A 172 0.59 10.02 17.61
N ARG A 173 1.20 10.56 16.55
CA ARG A 173 2.49 11.27 16.60
C ARG A 173 2.47 12.40 17.62
N ASP A 174 1.39 13.18 17.62
CA ASP A 174 1.15 14.31 18.53
C ASP A 174 0.70 13.89 19.94
N ASN A 175 0.70 12.58 20.23
CA ASN A 175 0.28 11.99 21.51
C ASN A 175 -1.16 12.33 21.92
N HIS A 176 -2.05 12.54 20.95
CA HIS A 176 -3.47 12.68 21.20
C HIS A 176 -4.09 11.32 21.57
N SER A 177 -5.06 11.36 22.48
CA SER A 177 -5.91 10.19 22.79
C SER A 177 -6.78 9.89 21.58
N ILE A 178 -6.81 8.62 21.16
CA ILE A 178 -7.64 8.14 20.06
C ILE A 178 -8.49 7.01 20.60
N ASN A 179 -9.75 7.32 20.93
CA ASN A 179 -10.69 6.28 21.32
C ASN A 179 -11.23 5.62 20.05
N PRO A 180 -11.06 4.30 19.87
CA PRO A 180 -11.51 3.66 18.66
C PRO A 180 -13.03 3.72 18.42
N LYS A 181 -13.83 4.04 19.44
CA LYS A 181 -15.27 4.27 19.30
C LYS A 181 -15.62 5.48 18.44
N ASP A 182 -14.72 6.46 18.35
CA ASP A 182 -14.94 7.73 17.68
C ASP A 182 -14.69 7.61 16.16
N TYR A 183 -14.12 6.48 15.74
CA TYR A 183 -13.86 6.13 14.34
C TYR A 183 -14.77 4.97 13.93
N ASP A 184 -15.65 5.20 12.95
CA ASP A 184 -16.62 4.20 12.47
C ASP A 184 -15.97 2.88 12.01
N ILE A 185 -14.77 2.97 11.44
CA ILE A 185 -14.02 1.81 10.96
C ILE A 185 -13.45 1.02 12.14
N LEU A 186 -12.87 1.71 13.13
CA LEU A 186 -12.19 1.06 14.24
C LEU A 186 -13.15 0.48 15.28
N LYS A 187 -14.24 1.18 15.61
CA LYS A 187 -15.23 0.83 16.65
C LYS A 187 -15.65 -0.65 16.63
N ASP A 188 -15.72 -1.18 15.42
CA ASP A 188 -16.23 -2.50 15.12
C ASP A 188 -15.20 -3.62 15.26
N PHE A 189 -13.90 -3.32 15.21
CA PHE A 189 -12.82 -4.32 15.20
C PHE A 189 -11.81 -4.17 16.35
N SER A 190 -11.71 -2.97 16.91
CA SER A 190 -10.82 -2.65 18.01
C SER A 190 -11.49 -2.80 19.38
N ALA A 191 -10.66 -2.95 20.41
CA ALA A 191 -11.11 -2.82 21.78
C ALA A 191 -11.45 -1.35 22.08
N LYS A 192 -12.27 -1.12 23.11
CA LYS A 192 -12.56 0.23 23.63
C LYS A 192 -11.38 0.77 24.46
N VAL A 193 -10.18 0.65 23.91
CA VAL A 193 -8.91 1.04 24.53
C VAL A 193 -8.30 2.14 23.68
N ASP A 194 -7.84 3.19 24.34
CA ASP A 194 -7.14 4.30 23.69
C ASP A 194 -5.90 3.78 22.93
N LEU A 195 -5.83 4.06 21.62
CA LEU A 195 -4.69 3.65 20.79
C LEU A 195 -3.39 4.30 21.24
N LYS A 196 -3.45 5.45 21.94
CA LYS A 196 -2.27 6.08 22.53
C LYS A 196 -1.56 5.17 23.54
N LYS A 197 -2.31 4.47 24.40
CA LYS A 197 -1.71 3.50 25.35
C LYS A 197 -0.97 2.38 24.62
N ILE A 198 -1.60 1.86 23.56
CA ILE A 198 -1.00 0.82 22.73
C ILE A 198 0.27 1.35 22.03
N LYS A 199 0.23 2.59 21.53
CA LYS A 199 1.40 3.28 20.98
C LYS A 199 2.53 3.37 22.01
N GLU A 200 2.24 3.76 23.26
CA GLU A 200 3.24 3.89 24.33
C GLU A 200 3.92 2.54 24.68
N ILE A 201 3.21 1.43 24.52
CA ILE A 201 3.77 0.07 24.64
C ILE A 201 4.66 -0.26 23.43
N VAL A 202 4.13 -0.11 22.21
CA VAL A 202 4.85 -0.39 20.95
C VAL A 202 6.08 0.50 20.78
N GLN A 203 6.04 1.71 21.33
CA GLN A 203 7.11 2.71 21.24
C GLN A 203 7.81 2.96 22.58
N SER A 204 7.72 1.99 23.49
CA SER A 204 8.46 1.98 24.76
C SER A 204 9.97 2.04 24.52
N LYS A 205 10.72 2.50 25.53
CA LYS A 205 12.17 2.67 25.42
C LYS A 205 12.86 1.36 25.08
N GLU A 206 12.44 0.28 25.73
CA GLU A 206 12.93 -1.08 25.55
C GLU A 206 12.73 -1.58 24.12
N VAL A 207 11.61 -1.21 23.48
CA VAL A 207 11.35 -1.52 22.07
C VAL A 207 12.22 -0.65 21.17
N LYS A 208 12.25 0.67 21.39
CA LYS A 208 13.00 1.62 20.54
C LYS A 208 14.52 1.42 20.58
N GLU A 209 15.04 0.87 21.66
CA GLU A 209 16.45 0.44 21.76
C GLU A 209 16.76 -0.73 20.83
N LYS A 210 15.76 -1.51 20.43
CA LYS A 210 15.94 -2.74 19.66
C LYS A 210 15.36 -2.68 18.25
N PHE A 211 14.32 -1.90 18.03
CA PHE A 211 13.60 -1.85 16.77
C PHE A 211 13.23 -0.41 16.39
N LEU A 212 13.40 -0.08 15.10
CA LEU A 212 12.92 1.15 14.51
C LEU A 212 11.94 0.85 13.37
N PHE A 213 10.65 0.84 13.67
CA PHE A 213 9.61 0.50 12.69
C PHE A 213 9.29 1.64 11.74
N THR A 214 8.83 1.30 10.53
CA THR A 214 8.16 2.28 9.65
C THR A 214 6.88 2.81 10.30
N GLU A 215 6.40 3.98 9.86
CA GLU A 215 5.15 4.56 10.36
C GLU A 215 3.97 3.59 10.14
N ASN A 216 3.90 3.02 8.95
CA ASN A 216 2.91 2.02 8.57
C ASN A 216 3.04 0.71 9.36
N SER A 217 4.26 0.24 9.64
CA SER A 217 4.48 -0.91 10.52
C SER A 217 4.06 -0.63 11.97
N ASN A 218 4.31 0.60 12.47
CA ASN A 218 3.83 1.01 13.79
C ASN A 218 2.30 1.00 13.86
N LEU A 219 1.62 1.60 12.88
CA LEU A 219 0.16 1.57 12.81
C LEU A 219 -0.37 0.13 12.75
N ALA A 220 0.26 -0.71 11.93
CA ALA A 220 -0.13 -2.11 11.78
C ALA A 220 -0.03 -2.88 13.09
N LEU A 221 1.06 -2.69 13.85
CA LEU A 221 1.24 -3.24 15.18
C LEU A 221 0.18 -2.71 16.16
N ILE A 222 -0.10 -1.41 16.15
CA ILE A 222 -1.11 -0.79 17.02
C ILE A 222 -2.50 -1.37 16.74
N PHE A 223 -2.90 -1.48 15.47
CA PHE A 223 -4.16 -2.08 15.09
C PHE A 223 -4.21 -3.57 15.44
N TYR A 224 -3.12 -4.31 15.21
CA TYR A 224 -3.06 -5.72 15.57
C TYR A 224 -3.22 -5.96 17.07
N ILE A 225 -2.53 -5.19 17.91
CA ILE A 225 -2.66 -5.28 19.36
C ILE A 225 -4.07 -4.86 19.77
N SER A 226 -4.63 -3.79 19.19
CA SER A 226 -5.99 -3.34 19.48
C SER A 226 -7.07 -4.40 19.16
N VAL A 227 -6.92 -5.09 18.02
CA VAL A 227 -7.76 -6.24 17.65
C VAL A 227 -7.55 -7.39 18.62
N SER A 228 -6.29 -7.71 18.96
CA SER A 228 -5.96 -8.80 19.89
C SER A 228 -6.59 -8.59 21.27
N ILE A 229 -6.51 -7.39 21.83
CA ILE A 229 -7.15 -7.05 23.11
C ILE A 229 -8.65 -7.33 23.06
N LYS A 230 -9.33 -6.95 21.96
CA LYS A 230 -10.77 -7.19 21.81
C LYS A 230 -11.08 -8.68 21.81
N ARG A 231 -10.28 -9.47 21.10
CA ARG A 231 -10.46 -10.92 20.95
C ARG A 231 -10.18 -11.66 22.25
N ILE A 232 -9.13 -11.28 22.99
CA ILE A 232 -8.84 -11.78 24.34
C ILE A 232 -10.03 -11.50 25.27
N LYS A 233 -10.55 -10.27 25.29
CA LYS A 233 -11.76 -9.92 26.09
C LYS A 233 -13.03 -10.69 25.68
N GLN A 234 -13.06 -11.30 24.48
CA GLN A 234 -14.14 -12.16 24.00
C GLN A 234 -13.91 -13.66 24.31
N GLY A 235 -12.82 -14.00 25.02
CA GLY A 235 -12.39 -15.38 25.26
C GLY A 235 -11.90 -16.08 23.99
N LYS A 236 -11.43 -15.32 23.00
CA LYS A 236 -10.91 -15.80 21.71
C LYS A 236 -9.40 -15.67 21.70
N GLU A 237 -8.73 -16.58 22.40
CA GLU A 237 -7.28 -16.60 22.52
C GLU A 237 -6.59 -17.39 21.40
N ILE A 238 -5.35 -16.99 21.11
CA ILE A 238 -4.43 -17.77 20.27
C ILE A 238 -3.95 -18.98 21.06
N LYS A 239 -3.88 -20.12 20.38
CA LYS A 239 -3.28 -21.36 20.89
C LYS A 239 -2.19 -21.80 19.94
N LEU A 240 -0.96 -21.83 20.42
CA LEU A 240 0.19 -22.27 19.64
C LEU A 240 0.49 -23.74 19.95
N LEU A 241 1.17 -24.41 19.04
CA LEU A 241 1.76 -25.72 19.33
C LEU A 241 2.89 -25.54 20.35
N ALA A 242 3.01 -26.46 21.30
CA ALA A 242 4.01 -26.37 22.37
C ALA A 242 5.45 -26.22 21.82
N GLU A 243 5.77 -26.89 20.72
CA GLU A 243 7.06 -26.80 20.04
C GLU A 243 7.35 -25.39 19.49
N ASP A 244 6.34 -24.73 18.93
CA ASP A 244 6.47 -23.35 18.43
C ASP A 244 6.71 -22.39 19.58
N THR A 245 5.95 -22.51 20.68
CA THR A 245 6.13 -21.70 21.89
C THR A 245 7.54 -21.89 22.47
N LEU A 246 8.03 -23.13 22.56
CA LEU A 246 9.39 -23.41 23.03
C LEU A 246 10.48 -22.83 22.11
N ARG A 247 10.28 -22.93 20.79
CA ARG A 247 11.21 -22.37 19.80
C ARG A 247 11.31 -20.85 19.92
N LEU A 248 10.18 -20.17 20.09
CA LEU A 248 10.12 -18.71 20.26
C LEU A 248 10.77 -18.27 21.58
N LYS A 249 10.53 -19.04 22.66
CA LYS A 249 11.13 -18.80 23.99
C LYS A 249 12.66 -18.83 23.98
N ARG A 250 13.27 -19.58 23.07
CA ARG A 250 14.74 -19.67 22.90
C ARG A 250 15.35 -18.47 22.17
N LEU A 251 14.53 -17.62 21.55
CA LEU A 251 15.04 -16.41 20.88
C LEU A 251 15.59 -15.44 21.92
N LYS A 252 16.79 -14.89 21.68
CA LYS A 252 17.44 -13.91 22.57
C LYS A 252 16.52 -12.74 22.94
N LEU A 253 15.71 -12.32 21.97
CA LEU A 253 14.78 -11.20 22.09
C LEU A 253 13.48 -11.53 22.84
N PHE A 254 13.22 -12.79 23.21
CA PHE A 254 11.99 -13.15 23.92
C PHE A 254 11.90 -12.53 25.33
N LYS A 255 13.05 -12.19 25.95
CA LYS A 255 13.06 -11.44 27.22
C LYS A 255 12.43 -10.06 27.07
N LEU A 256 12.64 -9.41 25.92
CA LEU A 256 12.00 -8.13 25.60
C LEU A 256 10.48 -8.32 25.47
N ALA A 257 10.03 -9.38 24.79
CA ALA A 257 8.61 -9.71 24.71
C ALA A 257 7.96 -9.77 26.10
N LYS A 258 8.53 -10.56 27.04
CA LYS A 258 8.03 -10.65 28.42
C LYS A 258 7.95 -9.31 29.14
N THR A 259 8.92 -8.43 28.90
CA THR A 259 8.96 -7.10 29.54
C THR A 259 7.81 -6.23 29.01
N ILE A 260 7.63 -6.20 27.69
CA ILE A 260 6.53 -5.48 27.03
C ILE A 260 5.17 -6.07 27.44
N GLY A 261 5.07 -7.40 27.50
CA GLY A 261 3.87 -8.12 27.90
C GLY A 261 3.37 -7.73 29.27
N LYS A 262 4.26 -7.72 30.28
CA LYS A 262 3.91 -7.29 31.65
C LYS A 262 3.38 -5.86 31.69
N LYS A 263 4.09 -4.94 31.03
CA LYS A 263 3.65 -3.54 30.93
C LYS A 263 2.27 -3.44 30.26
N ALA A 264 2.03 -4.24 29.23
CA ALA A 264 0.75 -4.30 28.55
C ALA A 264 -0.38 -4.87 29.43
N GLU A 265 -0.12 -5.92 30.22
CA GLU A 265 -1.09 -6.46 31.19
C GLU A 265 -1.51 -5.39 32.22
N GLU A 266 -0.54 -4.64 32.74
CA GLU A 266 -0.74 -3.55 33.70
C GLU A 266 -1.52 -2.37 33.10
N GLU A 267 -1.10 -1.85 31.94
CA GLU A 267 -1.71 -0.66 31.34
C GLU A 267 -3.10 -0.90 30.70
N LEU A 268 -3.35 -2.14 30.26
CA LEU A 268 -4.56 -2.52 29.50
C LEU A 268 -5.56 -3.32 30.33
N GLU A 269 -5.18 -3.73 31.54
CA GLU A 269 -5.98 -4.50 32.50
C GLU A 269 -6.58 -5.77 31.87
N ILE A 270 -5.72 -6.56 31.21
CA ILE A 270 -6.09 -7.84 30.61
C ILE A 270 -5.07 -8.93 30.96
N PRO A 271 -5.51 -10.19 31.16
CA PRO A 271 -4.58 -11.31 31.20
C PRO A 271 -4.03 -11.56 29.79
N ILE A 272 -2.71 -11.72 29.67
CA ILE A 272 -2.03 -12.08 28.42
C ILE A 272 -1.39 -13.45 28.61
N SER A 273 -1.92 -14.47 27.94
CA SER A 273 -1.34 -15.81 27.97
C SER A 273 0.03 -15.84 27.26
N GLU A 274 0.84 -16.86 27.57
CA GLU A 274 2.17 -16.98 26.95
C GLU A 274 2.09 -17.11 25.42
N ASP A 275 1.06 -17.76 24.89
CA ASP A 275 0.83 -17.90 23.46
C ASP A 275 0.50 -16.55 22.80
N GLU A 276 -0.33 -15.73 23.46
CA GLU A 276 -0.61 -14.35 23.02
C GLU A 276 0.65 -13.50 23.00
N LEU A 277 1.48 -13.61 24.03
CA LEU A 277 2.75 -12.91 24.13
C LEU A 277 3.72 -13.32 23.02
N CYS A 278 3.87 -14.63 22.80
CA CYS A 278 4.71 -15.18 21.73
C CYS A 278 4.26 -14.69 20.37
N TRP A 279 2.95 -14.68 20.14
CA TRP A 279 2.40 -14.28 18.86
C TRP A 279 2.50 -12.77 18.62
N ALA A 280 2.23 -11.93 19.62
CA ALA A 280 2.49 -10.50 19.55
C ALA A 280 3.97 -10.21 19.25
N PHE A 281 4.88 -10.96 19.88
CA PHE A 281 6.31 -10.85 19.61
C PHE A 281 6.70 -11.20 18.18
N ILE A 282 6.07 -12.22 17.58
CA ILE A 282 6.28 -12.54 16.16
C ILE A 282 5.95 -11.33 15.26
N HIS A 283 4.89 -10.57 15.56
CA HIS A 283 4.56 -9.39 14.75
C HIS A 283 5.66 -8.32 14.81
N PHE A 284 6.36 -8.17 15.93
CA PHE A 284 7.55 -7.30 16.00
C PHE A 284 8.70 -7.83 15.13
N LEU A 285 8.93 -9.15 15.09
CA LEU A 285 9.94 -9.76 14.21
C LEU A 285 9.59 -9.64 12.73
N CYS A 286 8.29 -9.65 12.41
CA CYS A 286 7.79 -9.51 11.06
C CYS A 286 7.64 -8.06 10.63
N ALA A 287 7.66 -7.07 11.53
CA ALA A 287 7.51 -5.66 11.17
C ALA A 287 8.64 -5.20 10.24
N ASN A 288 8.33 -4.28 9.31
CA ASN A 288 9.35 -3.68 8.45
C ASN A 288 10.12 -2.65 9.28
N ILE A 289 11.45 -2.79 9.33
CA ILE A 289 12.33 -2.05 10.22
C ILE A 289 13.29 -1.21 9.36
N TYR A 290 13.35 0.09 9.61
CA TYR A 290 14.32 1.01 9.01
C TYR A 290 15.75 0.71 9.46
N ASP A 291 15.91 0.32 10.72
CA ASP A 291 17.20 0.10 11.35
C ASP A 291 17.04 -0.79 12.59
N ASP A 292 17.79 -1.89 12.65
CA ASP A 292 17.78 -2.82 13.78
C ASP A 292 18.89 -2.42 14.75
N LYS A 293 18.57 -1.49 15.65
CA LYS A 293 19.51 -0.93 16.63
C LYS A 293 20.02 -1.95 17.66
N THR A 294 19.53 -3.19 17.65
CA THR A 294 20.21 -4.28 18.40
C THR A 294 21.63 -4.52 17.90
N LEU A 295 21.94 -4.04 16.69
CA LEU A 295 23.14 -4.34 15.95
C LEU A 295 23.74 -2.98 15.59
N THR A 296 24.74 -2.59 16.36
CA THR A 296 25.39 -1.27 16.28
C THR A 296 26.32 -1.15 15.07
N THR A 297 26.64 -2.27 14.42
CA THR A 297 27.44 -2.33 13.21
C THR A 297 26.85 -3.29 12.17
N LYS A 298 27.09 -3.00 10.89
CA LYS A 298 26.72 -3.88 9.76
C LYS A 298 27.18 -5.33 9.97
N GLU A 299 28.34 -5.53 10.58
CA GLU A 299 28.89 -6.87 10.84
C GLU A 299 28.08 -7.65 11.87
N GLU A 300 27.59 -6.99 12.92
CA GLU A 300 26.69 -7.62 13.89
C GLU A 300 25.40 -8.06 13.20
N ILE A 301 24.86 -7.22 12.31
CA ILE A 301 23.69 -7.56 11.50
C ILE A 301 23.93 -8.84 10.73
N LEU A 302 25.00 -8.90 9.94
CA LEU A 302 25.35 -10.09 9.15
C LEU A 302 25.57 -11.34 10.01
N ARG A 303 26.19 -11.22 11.18
CA ARG A 303 26.42 -12.34 12.11
C ARG A 303 25.13 -12.85 12.77
N SER A 304 24.14 -11.98 12.97
CA SER A 304 22.87 -12.32 13.62
C SER A 304 21.84 -12.94 12.67
N LEU A 305 22.02 -12.77 11.35
CA LEU A 305 21.05 -13.17 10.36
C LEU A 305 21.00 -14.68 10.14
N ASN A 306 19.80 -15.14 9.79
CA ASN A 306 19.62 -16.51 9.33
C ASN A 306 20.42 -16.70 8.02
N LYS A 307 21.16 -17.81 7.92
CA LYS A 307 21.94 -18.18 6.71
C LYS A 307 21.11 -18.13 5.44
N THR A 308 19.83 -18.55 5.49
CA THR A 308 18.90 -18.50 4.35
C THR A 308 18.66 -17.07 3.88
N ILE A 309 18.48 -16.11 4.79
CA ILE A 309 18.29 -14.70 4.42
C ILE A 309 19.54 -14.19 3.68
N LEU A 310 20.73 -14.46 4.23
CA LEU A 310 21.99 -14.06 3.60
C LEU A 310 22.18 -14.69 2.22
N GLN A 311 21.83 -15.97 2.06
CA GLN A 311 21.93 -16.68 0.79
C GLN A 311 20.97 -16.11 -0.26
N ILE A 312 19.71 -15.87 0.10
CA ILE A 312 18.72 -15.25 -0.79
C ILE A 312 19.21 -13.86 -1.23
N SER A 313 19.64 -13.02 -0.28
CA SER A 313 20.12 -11.66 -0.57
C SER A 313 21.34 -11.65 -1.48
N ARG A 314 22.34 -12.49 -1.22
CA ARG A 314 23.54 -12.60 -2.07
C ARG A 314 23.21 -13.12 -3.47
N SER A 315 22.38 -14.15 -3.56
CA SER A 315 21.98 -14.72 -4.86
C SER A 315 21.26 -13.68 -5.71
N PHE A 316 20.40 -12.87 -5.09
CA PHE A 316 19.70 -11.80 -5.79
C PHE A 316 20.64 -10.67 -6.24
N ILE A 317 21.56 -10.24 -5.38
CA ILE A 317 22.49 -9.17 -5.72
C ILE A 317 23.45 -9.59 -6.83
N ASN A 318 24.05 -10.77 -6.75
CA ASN A 318 24.94 -11.27 -7.80
C ASN A 318 24.24 -11.31 -9.15
N LEU A 319 23.01 -11.81 -9.18
CA LEU A 319 22.19 -11.87 -10.38
C LEU A 319 21.90 -10.47 -10.96
N VAL A 320 21.62 -9.48 -10.10
CA VAL A 320 21.40 -8.09 -10.52
C VAL A 320 22.69 -7.45 -11.01
N GLU A 321 23.82 -7.68 -10.34
CA GLU A 321 25.14 -7.18 -10.74
C GLU A 321 25.55 -7.70 -12.12
N ASP A 322 25.36 -9.00 -12.36
CA ASP A 322 25.67 -9.65 -13.64
C ASP A 322 24.85 -9.05 -14.79
N GLU A 323 23.56 -8.80 -14.57
CA GLU A 323 22.65 -8.25 -15.58
C GLU A 323 22.83 -6.74 -15.81
N LEU A 324 23.28 -5.99 -14.79
CA LEU A 324 23.47 -4.54 -14.86
C LEU A 324 24.92 -4.12 -15.17
N GLY A 325 25.89 -5.02 -15.00
CA GLY A 325 27.31 -4.72 -15.17
C GLY A 325 27.86 -3.73 -14.14
N ILE A 326 27.26 -3.70 -12.93
CA ILE A 326 27.66 -2.81 -11.84
C ILE A 326 28.04 -3.63 -10.60
N LYS A 327 28.81 -3.02 -9.70
CA LYS A 327 29.20 -3.64 -8.41
C LYS A 327 28.41 -3.03 -7.27
N LEU A 328 27.28 -3.64 -6.95
CA LEU A 328 26.37 -3.32 -5.83
C LEU A 328 26.82 -3.91 -4.49
N GLU A 329 27.62 -4.98 -4.46
CA GLU A 329 28.08 -5.62 -3.21
C GLU A 329 28.88 -4.63 -2.32
N LYS A 330 29.51 -3.65 -2.95
CA LYS A 330 30.23 -2.56 -2.27
C LYS A 330 29.32 -1.48 -1.71
N ASP A 331 28.06 -1.38 -2.15
CA ASP A 331 27.08 -0.51 -1.50
C ASP A 331 26.64 -1.14 -0.20
N THR A 332 27.16 -0.62 0.90
CA THR A 332 26.83 -1.15 2.20
C THR A 332 25.39 -0.94 2.58
N ASP A 333 24.77 0.12 2.05
CA ASP A 333 23.47 0.60 2.45
C ASP A 333 22.38 -0.15 1.68
N LEU A 334 22.50 -0.25 0.34
CA LEU A 334 21.59 -1.08 -0.47
C LEU A 334 21.58 -2.54 0.03
N PHE A 335 22.77 -3.11 0.24
CA PHE A 335 22.90 -4.49 0.69
C PHE A 335 22.17 -4.69 2.02
N LEU A 336 22.27 -3.70 2.92
CA LEU A 336 21.59 -3.72 4.21
C LEU A 336 20.07 -3.61 4.04
N ASP A 337 19.58 -2.61 3.31
CA ASP A 337 18.15 -2.36 3.09
C ASP A 337 17.45 -3.57 2.47
N LEU A 338 18.09 -4.15 1.44
CA LEU A 338 17.58 -5.35 0.79
C LEU A 338 17.57 -6.56 1.73
N ILE A 339 18.61 -6.74 2.54
CA ILE A 339 18.66 -7.80 3.56
C ILE A 339 17.55 -7.63 4.60
N LEU A 340 17.34 -6.40 5.09
CA LEU A 340 16.31 -6.10 6.08
C LEU A 340 14.92 -6.37 5.50
N TYR A 341 14.71 -6.00 4.23
CA TYR A 341 13.46 -6.29 3.53
C TYR A 341 13.24 -7.79 3.27
N ILE A 342 14.27 -8.52 2.83
CA ILE A 342 14.21 -9.97 2.66
C ILE A 342 13.98 -10.66 4.00
N ARG A 343 14.58 -10.17 5.09
CA ARG A 343 14.31 -10.65 6.46
C ARG A 343 12.85 -10.46 6.84
N HIS A 344 12.28 -9.28 6.57
CA HIS A 344 10.87 -8.97 6.78
C HIS A 344 9.98 -10.01 6.06
N LEU A 345 10.21 -10.22 4.76
CA LEU A 345 9.48 -11.22 3.97
C LEU A 345 9.67 -12.64 4.53
N TYR A 346 10.92 -13.04 4.75
CA TYR A 346 11.26 -14.37 5.27
C TYR A 346 10.59 -14.65 6.62
N ASN A 347 10.52 -13.68 7.52
CA ASN A 347 9.86 -13.84 8.82
C ASN A 347 8.35 -14.05 8.67
N HIS A 348 7.68 -13.30 7.77
CA HIS A 348 6.27 -13.52 7.45
C HIS A 348 6.00 -14.95 6.97
N PHE A 349 6.86 -15.47 6.08
CA PHE A 349 6.78 -16.88 5.65
C PHE A 349 7.05 -17.85 6.80
N ARG A 350 8.19 -17.70 7.47
CA ARG A 350 8.67 -18.62 8.52
C ARG A 350 7.70 -18.77 9.67
N TYR A 351 7.08 -17.67 10.09
CA TYR A 351 6.12 -17.66 11.19
C TYR A 351 4.66 -17.73 10.73
N GLN A 352 4.42 -17.85 9.42
CA GLN A 352 3.09 -17.94 8.82
C GLN A 352 2.19 -16.77 9.24
N VAL A 353 2.77 -15.56 9.31
CA VAL A 353 2.03 -14.34 9.57
C VAL A 353 1.60 -13.76 8.23
N PRO A 354 0.30 -13.59 7.97
CA PRO A 354 -0.16 -12.89 6.78
C PRO A 354 0.50 -11.51 6.68
N LYS A 355 1.06 -11.18 5.52
CA LYS A 355 1.59 -9.84 5.29
C LYS A 355 0.44 -8.85 5.33
N MET A 356 0.54 -7.88 6.23
CA MET A 356 -0.41 -6.77 6.24
C MET A 356 -0.07 -5.91 5.02
N ILE A 357 -1.02 -5.80 4.10
CA ILE A 357 -0.86 -4.97 2.91
C ILE A 357 -1.02 -3.51 3.36
N VAL A 358 0.09 -2.86 3.71
CA VAL A 358 0.11 -1.43 4.01
C VAL A 358 0.61 -0.66 2.77
N ASN A 359 -0.05 0.45 2.44
CA ASN A 359 0.30 1.29 1.28
C ASN A 359 1.55 2.12 1.60
N ASP A 360 2.72 1.48 1.59
CA ASP A 360 4.00 2.16 1.89
C ASP A 360 4.56 2.94 0.69
N LEU A 361 3.98 2.75 -0.51
CA LEU A 361 4.47 3.33 -1.75
C LEU A 361 3.34 4.05 -2.50
N ASP A 362 3.62 5.27 -2.95
CA ASP A 362 2.72 6.02 -3.83
C ASP A 362 2.65 5.35 -5.21
N ASN A 363 1.47 4.81 -5.55
CA ASN A 363 1.23 4.13 -6.81
C ASN A 363 1.52 5.02 -8.03
N ILE A 364 1.35 6.34 -7.93
CA ILE A 364 1.65 7.28 -9.03
C ILE A 364 3.15 7.29 -9.30
N ILE A 365 3.96 7.38 -8.24
CA ILE A 365 5.43 7.38 -8.35
C ILE A 365 5.91 6.02 -8.87
N ILE A 366 5.39 4.92 -8.31
CA ILE A 366 5.75 3.56 -8.72
C ILE A 366 5.39 3.30 -10.19
N ASN A 367 4.24 3.76 -10.66
CA ASN A 367 3.85 3.59 -12.06
C ASN A 367 4.80 4.34 -13.00
N LYS A 368 5.22 5.57 -12.66
CA LYS A 368 6.25 6.30 -13.42
C LYS A 368 7.59 5.57 -13.42
N ILE A 369 8.01 5.03 -12.27
CA ILE A 369 9.24 4.23 -12.16
C ILE A 369 9.15 3.01 -13.09
N LYS A 370 8.02 2.31 -13.10
CA LYS A 370 7.80 1.13 -13.95
C LYS A 370 7.87 1.46 -15.44
N GLU A 371 7.23 2.55 -15.85
CA GLU A 371 7.22 3.01 -17.25
C GLU A 371 8.62 3.40 -17.72
N ASN A 372 9.38 4.10 -16.87
CA ASN A 372 10.71 4.61 -17.23
C ASN A 372 11.83 3.59 -17.08
N ASN A 373 11.67 2.57 -16.22
CA ASN A 373 12.72 1.61 -15.87
C ASN A 373 12.29 0.14 -16.01
N PRO A 374 11.81 -0.30 -17.19
CA PRO A 374 11.32 -1.67 -17.38
C PRO A 374 12.38 -2.75 -17.10
N LYS A 375 13.67 -2.44 -17.34
CA LYS A 375 14.77 -3.35 -17.00
C LYS A 375 14.87 -3.60 -15.50
N ILE A 376 14.80 -2.55 -14.68
CA ILE A 376 14.84 -2.66 -13.21
C ILE A 376 13.64 -3.48 -12.70
N ILE A 377 12.44 -3.22 -13.22
CA ILE A 377 11.25 -4.02 -12.85
C ILE A 377 11.40 -5.49 -13.21
N LYS A 378 11.97 -5.80 -14.38
CA LYS A 378 12.23 -7.18 -14.79
C LYS A 378 13.18 -7.88 -13.82
N LEU A 379 14.27 -7.21 -13.43
CA LEU A 379 15.23 -7.74 -12.46
C LEU A 379 14.60 -7.93 -11.08
N SER A 380 13.80 -6.97 -10.60
CA SER A 380 13.08 -7.11 -9.34
C SER A 380 12.17 -8.32 -9.29
N LYS A 381 11.57 -8.73 -10.41
CA LYS A 381 10.73 -9.93 -10.47
C LYS A 381 11.51 -11.23 -10.29
N MET A 382 12.80 -11.25 -10.61
CA MET A 382 13.63 -12.46 -10.50
C MET A 382 13.83 -12.92 -9.04
N ILE A 383 13.55 -12.05 -8.06
CA ILE A 383 13.49 -12.45 -6.64
C ILE A 383 12.47 -13.58 -6.39
N ILE A 384 11.40 -13.66 -7.21
CA ILE A 384 10.37 -14.71 -7.10
C ILE A 384 11.00 -16.08 -7.30
N ASP A 385 11.85 -16.22 -8.31
CA ASP A 385 12.48 -17.49 -8.65
C ASP A 385 13.43 -17.93 -7.55
N ILE A 386 14.24 -16.99 -7.02
CA ILE A 386 15.12 -17.25 -5.88
C ILE A 386 14.31 -17.67 -4.66
N PHE A 387 13.21 -16.97 -4.33
CA PHE A 387 12.35 -17.36 -3.21
C PHE A 387 11.69 -18.74 -3.42
N ASN A 388 11.34 -19.08 -4.65
CA ASN A 388 10.76 -20.38 -5.00
C ASN A 388 11.73 -21.55 -4.77
N GLU A 389 13.04 -21.35 -4.95
CA GLU A 389 14.07 -22.37 -4.63
C GLU A 389 14.03 -22.78 -3.16
N TYR A 390 13.67 -21.85 -2.27
CA TYR A 390 13.47 -22.09 -0.84
C TYR A 390 12.02 -22.43 -0.48
N GLN A 391 11.17 -22.69 -1.47
CA GLN A 391 9.74 -22.97 -1.33
C GLN A 391 8.94 -21.82 -0.67
N ILE A 392 9.43 -20.59 -0.79
CA ILE A 392 8.83 -19.41 -0.18
C ILE A 392 7.88 -18.73 -1.17
N LYS A 393 6.57 -18.90 -0.98
CA LYS A 393 5.53 -18.37 -1.88
C LYS A 393 4.70 -17.26 -1.25
N ILE A 394 5.35 -16.16 -0.90
CA ILE A 394 4.69 -14.99 -0.28
C ILE A 394 4.86 -13.69 -1.06
N ILE A 395 5.71 -13.65 -2.10
CA ILE A 395 6.07 -12.42 -2.81
C ILE A 395 4.84 -11.83 -3.50
N SER A 396 4.56 -10.56 -3.22
CA SER A 396 3.48 -9.79 -3.84
C SER A 396 4.00 -8.82 -4.90
N GLN A 397 3.12 -8.30 -5.78
CA GLN A 397 3.52 -7.26 -6.73
C GLN A 397 4.07 -6.01 -6.03
N ARG A 398 3.58 -5.68 -4.83
CA ARG A 398 4.10 -4.54 -4.07
C ARG A 398 5.52 -4.78 -3.57
N ASP A 399 5.86 -6.02 -3.23
CA ASP A 399 7.22 -6.33 -2.79
C ASP A 399 8.19 -6.17 -3.95
N ILE A 400 7.78 -6.58 -5.16
CA ILE A 400 8.53 -6.37 -6.40
C ILE A 400 8.74 -4.87 -6.64
N ASP A 401 7.70 -4.07 -6.42
CA ASP A 401 7.75 -2.62 -6.58
C ASP A 401 8.70 -1.98 -5.57
N TYR A 402 8.67 -2.40 -4.31
CA TYR A 402 9.59 -1.94 -3.27
C TYR A 402 11.05 -2.29 -3.60
N ILE A 403 11.30 -3.54 -3.98
CA ILE A 403 12.62 -4.00 -4.40
C ILE A 403 13.10 -3.21 -5.62
N ALA A 404 12.21 -2.88 -6.56
CA ALA A 404 12.56 -2.04 -7.70
C ALA A 404 13.00 -0.62 -7.31
N VAL A 405 12.39 -0.02 -6.29
CA VAL A 405 12.81 1.29 -5.78
C VAL A 405 14.21 1.20 -5.18
N LEU A 406 14.48 0.18 -4.35
CA LEU A 406 15.82 -0.05 -3.79
C LEU A 406 16.87 -0.23 -4.90
N LEU A 407 16.58 -1.11 -5.87
CA LEU A 407 17.48 -1.36 -7.00
C LEU A 407 17.70 -0.12 -7.87
N LEU A 408 16.64 0.66 -8.14
CA LEU A 408 16.76 1.89 -8.93
C LEU A 408 17.67 2.89 -8.21
N SER A 409 17.47 3.10 -6.91
CA SER A 409 18.28 4.02 -6.11
C SER A 409 19.75 3.66 -6.15
N ALA A 410 20.07 2.37 -6.00
CA ALA A 410 21.45 1.91 -6.10
C ALA A 410 21.98 1.98 -7.53
N PHE A 411 21.18 1.61 -8.53
CA PHE A 411 21.58 1.71 -9.93
C PHE A 411 21.97 3.15 -10.26
N GLU A 412 21.16 4.15 -9.91
CA GLU A 412 21.46 5.56 -10.16
C GLU A 412 22.72 6.05 -9.43
N LYS A 413 22.99 5.53 -8.23
CA LYS A 413 24.20 5.85 -7.44
C LYS A 413 25.49 5.32 -8.09
N TYR A 414 25.47 4.13 -8.71
CA TYR A 414 26.66 3.49 -9.30
C TYR A 414 26.76 3.59 -10.82
N THR A 415 25.69 3.99 -11.49
CA THR A 415 25.79 4.35 -12.91
C THR A 415 26.71 5.55 -13.05
N LYS A 416 27.79 5.37 -13.81
CA LYS A 416 28.65 6.49 -14.19
C LYS A 416 27.80 7.55 -14.87
N LYS A 417 27.90 8.79 -14.37
CA LYS A 417 27.34 9.95 -15.05
C LYS A 417 28.08 10.15 -16.38
N ILE A 418 27.31 10.49 -17.40
CA ILE A 418 27.79 10.76 -18.75
C ILE A 418 27.97 12.26 -18.84
N LYS A 419 29.21 12.70 -18.95
CA LYS A 419 29.54 14.11 -19.05
C LYS A 419 29.12 14.64 -20.41
N VAL A 420 28.16 15.55 -20.43
CA VAL A 420 27.60 16.12 -21.65
C VAL A 420 28.02 17.57 -21.78
N ILE A 421 28.47 17.95 -22.97
CA ILE A 421 28.58 19.34 -23.37
C ILE A 421 27.47 19.67 -24.37
N ILE A 422 26.83 20.81 -24.14
CA ILE A 422 25.78 21.32 -25.02
C ILE A 422 26.35 22.48 -25.84
N ILE A 423 26.24 22.37 -27.17
CA ILE A 423 26.65 23.40 -28.13
C ILE A 423 25.43 24.00 -28.79
N ASN A 424 25.12 25.28 -28.56
CA ASN A 424 24.07 25.97 -29.30
C ASN A 424 24.28 27.49 -29.29
N ASN A 425 23.45 28.21 -30.07
CA ASN A 425 23.42 29.67 -30.13
C ASN A 425 22.04 30.21 -29.73
N GLU A 426 21.24 29.43 -29.01
CA GLU A 426 19.87 29.83 -28.68
C GLU A 426 19.82 30.75 -27.46
N ALA A 427 18.69 31.43 -27.29
CA ALA A 427 18.46 32.24 -26.11
C ALA A 427 18.53 31.36 -24.85
N PHE A 428 19.11 31.91 -23.78
CA PHE A 428 19.30 31.24 -22.49
C PHE A 428 18.07 30.45 -22.00
N ILE A 429 16.87 31.02 -22.15
CA ILE A 429 15.61 30.40 -21.75
C ILE A 429 15.35 29.08 -22.47
N ILE A 430 15.65 28.99 -23.77
CA ILE A 430 15.45 27.77 -24.55
C ILE A 430 16.48 26.71 -24.14
N ASN A 431 17.70 27.14 -23.80
CA ASN A 431 18.73 26.25 -23.29
C ASN A 431 18.35 25.62 -21.96
N GLU A 432 17.87 26.41 -20.99
CA GLU A 432 17.37 25.87 -19.72
C GLU A 432 16.23 24.87 -19.94
N LEU A 433 15.30 25.17 -20.86
CA LEU A 433 14.19 24.28 -21.17
C LEU A 433 14.68 22.96 -21.78
N MET A 434 15.63 23.01 -22.70
CA MET A 434 16.25 21.82 -23.31
C MET A 434 16.95 20.96 -22.25
N VAL A 435 17.75 21.58 -21.40
CA VAL A 435 18.49 20.93 -20.31
C VAL A 435 17.54 20.26 -19.33
N SER A 436 16.53 20.99 -18.87
CA SER A 436 15.52 20.47 -17.95
C SER A 436 14.83 19.23 -18.54
N ARG A 437 14.49 19.24 -19.82
CA ARG A 437 13.91 18.08 -20.51
C ARG A 437 14.88 16.91 -20.67
N LEU A 438 16.15 17.18 -20.99
CA LEU A 438 17.18 16.15 -21.10
C LEU A 438 17.41 15.45 -19.76
N ILE A 439 17.62 16.21 -18.69
CA ILE A 439 17.84 15.69 -17.33
C ILE A 439 16.60 14.93 -16.84
N ALA A 440 15.40 15.44 -17.11
CA ALA A 440 14.15 14.75 -16.75
C ALA A 440 13.93 13.43 -17.52
N SER A 441 14.49 13.30 -18.73
CA SER A 441 14.29 12.13 -19.59
C SER A 441 15.41 11.09 -19.49
N ILE A 442 16.61 11.51 -19.09
CA ILE A 442 17.83 10.71 -19.04
C ILE A 442 18.60 11.07 -17.76
N SER A 443 18.37 10.31 -16.70
CA SER A 443 18.82 10.65 -15.33
C SER A 443 20.34 10.56 -15.12
N ASN A 444 21.07 9.81 -15.96
CA ASN A 444 22.51 9.64 -15.85
C ASN A 444 23.33 10.67 -16.66
N LEU A 445 22.71 11.74 -17.18
CA LEU A 445 23.44 12.84 -17.79
C LEU A 445 23.96 13.83 -16.73
N GLU A 446 25.19 14.27 -16.91
CA GLU A 446 25.78 15.39 -16.17
C GLU A 446 26.17 16.45 -17.17
N ILE A 447 25.46 17.57 -17.20
CA ILE A 447 25.84 18.68 -18.08
C ILE A 447 27.03 19.38 -17.45
N VAL A 448 28.21 19.24 -18.07
CA VAL A 448 29.47 19.77 -17.55
C VAL A 448 29.80 21.16 -18.10
N ASP A 449 29.28 21.51 -19.28
CA ASP A 449 29.50 22.84 -19.88
C ASP A 449 28.46 23.19 -20.96
N TYR A 450 28.33 24.49 -21.22
CA TYR A 450 27.56 25.08 -22.31
C TYR A 450 28.46 25.97 -23.16
N ILE A 451 28.56 25.67 -24.44
CA ILE A 451 29.47 26.37 -25.34
C ILE A 451 28.68 26.98 -26.49
N SER A 452 28.91 28.26 -26.78
CA SER A 452 28.38 28.87 -27.99
C SER A 452 29.11 28.33 -29.22
N ASN A 453 28.47 28.33 -30.39
CA ASN A 453 29.12 27.87 -31.62
C ASN A 453 30.36 28.71 -31.99
N GLN A 454 30.46 29.94 -31.48
CA GLN A 454 31.61 30.82 -31.69
C GLN A 454 32.80 30.47 -30.79
N GLU A 455 32.55 29.87 -29.63
CA GLU A 455 33.56 29.46 -28.66
C GLU A 455 34.04 28.02 -28.84
N LEU A 456 33.60 27.37 -29.92
CA LEU A 456 33.91 25.97 -30.18
C LEU A 456 35.41 25.80 -30.43
N ASN A 457 36.09 25.18 -29.47
CA ASN A 457 37.49 24.78 -29.58
C ASN A 457 37.62 23.31 -29.14
N HIS A 458 38.34 22.49 -29.92
CA HIS A 458 38.60 21.08 -29.64
C HIS A 458 39.11 20.80 -28.22
N ASN A 459 39.78 21.75 -27.57
CA ASN A 459 40.24 21.57 -26.19
C ASN A 459 39.11 21.62 -25.15
N LYS A 460 38.01 22.34 -25.41
CA LYS A 460 36.87 22.43 -24.48
C LYS A 460 35.99 21.18 -24.51
N THR A 461 36.01 20.41 -25.61
CA THR A 461 35.16 19.22 -25.78
C THR A 461 35.81 17.91 -25.34
N LYS A 462 37.13 17.89 -25.06
CA LYS A 462 37.92 16.69 -24.73
C LYS A 462 37.48 15.91 -23.48
N ASN A 463 36.85 16.59 -22.52
CA ASN A 463 36.47 15.99 -21.23
C ASN A 463 35.00 15.53 -21.19
N ALA A 464 34.28 15.64 -22.30
CA ALA A 464 32.90 15.18 -22.42
C ALA A 464 32.85 13.77 -22.99
N ASP A 465 31.93 12.98 -22.45
CA ASP A 465 31.56 11.68 -23.00
C ASP A 465 30.60 11.81 -24.19
N LEU A 466 29.84 12.91 -24.22
CA LEU A 466 28.83 13.17 -25.24
C LEU A 466 28.74 14.66 -25.56
N ILE A 467 28.53 14.96 -26.83
CA ILE A 467 28.28 16.32 -27.31
C ILE A 467 26.88 16.36 -27.91
N ILE A 468 26.06 17.32 -27.47
CA ILE A 468 24.69 17.53 -27.96
C ILE A 468 24.61 18.95 -28.55
N THR A 469 23.96 19.09 -29.70
CA THR A 469 23.73 20.39 -30.33
C THR A 469 22.33 20.53 -30.90
N SER A 470 21.76 21.73 -30.86
CA SER A 470 20.55 22.04 -31.64
C SER A 470 20.86 22.68 -33.01
N ASN A 471 22.13 22.96 -33.28
CA ASN A 471 22.56 23.64 -34.49
C ASN A 471 22.98 22.62 -35.55
N GLN A 472 22.18 22.52 -36.61
CA GLN A 472 22.43 21.64 -37.76
C GLN A 472 23.71 21.97 -38.55
N ARG A 473 24.32 23.14 -38.30
CA ARG A 473 25.54 23.59 -38.98
C ARG A 473 26.83 23.23 -38.25
N VAL A 474 26.75 22.59 -37.08
CA VAL A 474 27.93 22.12 -36.34
C VAL A 474 28.57 20.95 -37.10
N THR A 475 29.84 21.09 -37.47
CA THR A 475 30.60 20.11 -38.26
C THR A 475 31.39 19.10 -37.40
N LEU A 476 31.00 18.91 -36.14
CA LEU A 476 31.60 17.91 -35.26
C LEU A 476 30.96 16.54 -35.50
N PRO A 477 31.70 15.54 -36.03
CA PRO A 477 31.15 14.22 -36.33
C PRO A 477 30.62 13.49 -35.10
N GLU A 478 31.21 13.74 -33.93
CA GLU A 478 30.78 13.16 -32.65
C GLU A 478 29.54 13.81 -32.01
N ALA A 479 29.08 14.96 -32.53
CA ALA A 479 27.97 15.70 -31.95
C ALA A 479 26.61 15.13 -32.38
N ILE A 480 25.72 14.95 -31.41
CA ILE A 480 24.33 14.59 -31.66
C ILE A 480 23.52 15.86 -31.91
N VAL A 481 22.93 15.96 -33.10
CA VAL A 481 21.99 17.03 -33.44
C VAL A 481 20.59 16.65 -32.95
N ILE A 482 19.97 17.49 -32.11
CA ILE A 482 18.62 17.31 -31.58
C ILE A 482 17.72 18.51 -31.85
N ASN A 483 16.41 18.32 -31.71
CA ASN A 483 15.48 19.44 -31.63
C ASN A 483 15.64 20.20 -30.29
N PRO A 484 15.57 21.54 -30.26
CA PRO A 484 15.66 22.33 -29.02
C PRO A 484 14.57 21.96 -27.99
N LEU A 485 13.42 21.48 -28.47
CA LEU A 485 12.32 21.04 -27.63
C LEU A 485 12.47 19.59 -27.14
N VAL A 486 13.55 18.87 -27.49
CA VAL A 486 13.84 17.50 -27.05
C VAL A 486 12.67 16.56 -27.32
N LYS A 487 12.45 16.19 -28.58
CA LYS A 487 11.40 15.25 -28.96
C LYS A 487 11.77 13.83 -28.53
N GLN A 488 10.78 12.95 -28.50
CA GLN A 488 10.98 11.55 -28.08
C GLN A 488 12.00 10.79 -28.96
N GLN A 489 12.09 11.15 -30.25
CA GLN A 489 13.09 10.62 -31.18
C GLN A 489 14.51 11.06 -30.79
N ASP A 490 14.69 12.30 -30.34
CA ASP A 490 15.98 12.82 -29.87
C ASP A 490 16.45 12.06 -28.62
N ILE A 491 15.54 11.81 -27.68
CA ILE A 491 15.81 11.03 -26.46
C ILE A 491 16.28 9.62 -26.84
N GLN A 492 15.60 8.97 -27.79
CA GLN A 492 15.98 7.62 -28.22
C GLN A 492 17.35 7.60 -28.88
N LEU A 493 17.68 8.62 -29.68
CA LEU A 493 18.97 8.74 -30.36
C LEU A 493 20.10 8.94 -29.35
N ILE A 494 19.91 9.80 -28.34
CA ILE A 494 20.86 9.99 -27.25
C ILE A 494 21.06 8.67 -26.47
N ARG A 495 19.98 7.97 -26.10
CA ARG A 495 20.06 6.68 -25.40
C ARG A 495 20.84 5.62 -26.18
N ASN A 496 20.65 5.56 -27.50
CA ASN A 496 21.40 4.64 -28.35
C ASN A 496 22.90 4.96 -28.35
N ARG A 497 23.30 6.24 -28.42
CA ARG A 497 24.71 6.62 -28.36
C ARG A 497 25.35 6.31 -27.00
N ILE A 498 24.62 6.59 -25.92
CA ILE A 498 25.02 6.23 -24.55
C ILE A 498 25.31 4.73 -24.45
N SER A 499 24.44 3.88 -25.02
CA SER A 499 24.63 2.42 -25.02
C SER A 499 25.84 1.94 -25.83
N LEU A 500 26.31 2.70 -26.82
CA LEU A 500 27.53 2.39 -27.57
C LEU A 500 28.77 2.78 -26.76
N LEU A 501 28.76 3.97 -26.17
CA LEU A 501 29.85 4.47 -25.32
C LEU A 501 30.09 3.58 -24.09
N SER A 502 29.04 2.98 -23.52
CA SER A 502 29.18 2.05 -22.40
C SER A 502 29.83 0.73 -22.79
N LYS A 503 29.65 0.27 -24.04
CA LYS A 503 30.31 -0.94 -24.57
C LYS A 503 31.78 -0.70 -24.93
N GLU A 504 32.08 0.46 -25.51
CA GLU A 504 33.46 0.84 -25.88
C GLU A 504 34.38 1.03 -24.67
N LYS A 505 33.84 1.44 -23.52
CA LYS A 505 34.61 1.61 -22.26
C LYS A 505 34.69 0.35 -21.39
N ALA A 506 34.01 -0.74 -21.78
CA ALA A 506 34.03 -2.02 -21.07
C ALA A 506 35.02 -3.04 -21.66
N LEU A 507 35.53 -2.76 -22.86
CA LEU A 507 36.71 -3.36 -23.49
C LEU A 507 37.95 -2.59 -23.04
#